data_AF-A0A2T4DA20-F1
#
_entry.id   AF-A0A2T4DA20-F1
#
_cell.length_a   1.000
_cell.length_b   1.000
_cell.length_c   1.000
_cell.angle_alpha   90.00
_cell.angle_beta   90.00
_cell.angle_gamma   90.00
#
_symmetry.space_group_name_H-M   'P 1'
#
loop_
_entity.id
_entity.type
_entity.pdbx_description
1 polymer ?
#
loop_
_entity_poly.entity_id
_entity_poly.type
_entity_poly.pdbx_seq_one_letter_code
_entity_poly.pdbx_strand_id
1 'polypeptide(L)'
;TSTPTITDGATYYAKIIDNSTLCENVGSISFSLNQLPAAVNNSYNICENSSESGESTVNLSNYENDVTAGASDVSVAWYNDAALDYPVFTPSNQSVSSGSEYYAKISNNSTGCESTARIDFTVNSLPSAPTTSTAYNPFCVGDDDSSNSISVSGTTIKWYSDDALSTQVATGNSPSLASLGISTGSSGTFKRYATQTDGNSCESP
;
A
#
# COMPACT_ATOMS: atom_id res chain seq x y z
N THR A 1 -25.16 -13.74 -44.45
CA THR A 1 -24.00 -14.52 -44.01
C THR A 1 -23.91 -14.41 -42.49
N SER A 2 -24.13 -15.49 -41.76
CA SER A 2 -23.91 -15.50 -40.31
C SER A 2 -22.40 -15.57 -40.07
N THR A 3 -21.81 -14.56 -39.45
CA THR A 3 -20.42 -14.62 -39.00
C THR A 3 -20.31 -15.69 -37.92
N PRO A 4 -19.54 -16.77 -38.12
CA PRO A 4 -19.37 -17.78 -37.08
C PRO A 4 -18.64 -17.16 -35.89
N THR A 5 -19.16 -17.39 -34.69
CA THR A 5 -18.50 -17.01 -33.43
C THR A 5 -17.26 -17.90 -33.24
N ILE A 6 -16.08 -17.30 -33.06
CA ILE A 6 -14.84 -18.02 -32.74
C ILE A 6 -14.79 -18.24 -31.23
N THR A 7 -14.67 -19.50 -30.82
CA THR A 7 -14.41 -19.90 -29.44
C THR A 7 -13.00 -20.47 -29.33
N ASP A 8 -12.39 -20.39 -28.15
CA ASP A 8 -11.07 -20.98 -27.93
C ASP A 8 -11.07 -22.48 -28.22
N GLY A 9 -10.03 -22.96 -28.89
CA GLY A 9 -9.91 -24.34 -29.35
C GLY A 9 -10.84 -24.74 -30.50
N ALA A 10 -11.60 -23.80 -31.09
CA ALA A 10 -12.46 -24.11 -32.23
C ALA A 10 -11.64 -24.50 -33.46
N THR A 11 -12.07 -25.57 -34.12
CA THR A 11 -11.57 -25.99 -35.44
C THR A 11 -12.70 -25.90 -36.45
N TYR A 12 -12.46 -25.18 -37.54
CA TYR A 12 -13.37 -25.04 -38.66
C TYR A 12 -12.90 -25.88 -39.81
N TYR A 13 -13.83 -26.55 -40.48
CA TYR A 13 -13.56 -27.45 -41.59
C TYR A 13 -14.15 -26.88 -42.88
N ALA A 14 -13.37 -26.87 -43.95
CA ALA A 14 -13.82 -26.59 -45.30
C ALA A 14 -13.74 -27.89 -46.11
N LYS A 15 -14.89 -28.34 -46.62
CA LYS A 15 -14.99 -29.56 -47.43
C LYS A 15 -15.29 -29.19 -48.88
N ILE A 16 -14.48 -29.70 -49.80
CA ILE A 16 -14.71 -29.61 -51.25
C ILE A 16 -15.03 -31.01 -51.74
N ILE A 17 -16.05 -31.12 -52.59
CA ILE A 17 -16.48 -32.36 -53.23
C ILE A 17 -16.41 -32.15 -54.74
N ASP A 18 -15.72 -33.04 -55.43
CA ASP A 18 -15.78 -33.08 -56.90
C ASP A 18 -17.10 -33.74 -57.33
N ASN A 19 -17.97 -32.99 -58.01
CA ASN A 19 -19.30 -33.47 -58.38
C ASN A 19 -19.30 -34.60 -59.44
N SER A 20 -18.17 -34.86 -60.11
CA SER A 20 -18.04 -35.88 -61.16
C SER A 20 -17.43 -37.19 -60.65
N THR A 21 -16.54 -37.10 -59.68
CA THR A 21 -15.83 -38.26 -59.09
C THR A 21 -16.31 -38.59 -57.68
N LEU A 22 -17.07 -37.70 -57.05
CA LEU A 22 -17.48 -37.74 -55.64
C LEU A 22 -16.30 -37.80 -54.65
N CYS A 23 -15.07 -37.54 -55.12
CA CYS A 23 -13.91 -37.42 -54.26
C CYS A 23 -14.03 -36.18 -53.38
N GLU A 24 -13.69 -36.34 -52.10
CA GLU A 24 -13.77 -35.27 -51.11
C GLU A 24 -12.37 -34.87 -50.64
N ASN A 25 -12.19 -33.58 -50.39
CA ASN A 25 -11.02 -33.05 -49.70
C ASN A 25 -11.48 -32.12 -48.58
N VAL A 26 -10.93 -32.31 -47.38
CA VAL A 26 -11.27 -31.54 -46.19
C VAL A 26 -10.03 -30.82 -45.71
N GLY A 27 -10.06 -29.49 -45.74
CA GLY A 27 -9.12 -28.63 -45.03
C GLY A 27 -9.68 -28.23 -43.67
N SER A 28 -8.80 -27.96 -42.71
CA SER A 28 -9.19 -27.43 -41.40
C SER A 28 -8.33 -26.23 -41.01
N ILE A 29 -8.92 -25.33 -40.22
CA ILE A 29 -8.23 -24.22 -39.58
C ILE A 29 -8.64 -24.17 -38.10
N SER A 30 -7.66 -24.06 -37.20
CA SER A 30 -7.88 -23.94 -35.76
C SER A 30 -7.54 -22.54 -35.27
N PHE A 31 -8.28 -22.07 -34.27
CA PHE A 31 -8.01 -20.82 -33.58
C PHE A 31 -7.78 -21.08 -32.09
N SER A 32 -6.79 -20.40 -31.52
CA SER A 32 -6.54 -20.36 -30.08
C SER A 32 -6.70 -18.92 -29.58
N LEU A 33 -7.43 -18.74 -28.48
CA LEU A 33 -7.59 -17.47 -27.80
C LEU A 33 -6.90 -17.56 -26.45
N ASN A 34 -5.93 -16.67 -26.22
CA ASN A 34 -5.25 -16.60 -24.94
C ASN A 34 -6.08 -15.77 -23.94
N GLN A 35 -6.11 -16.21 -22.68
CA GLN A 35 -6.76 -15.43 -21.63
C GLN A 35 -5.95 -14.18 -21.29
N LEU A 36 -6.69 -13.11 -21.00
CA LEU A 36 -6.10 -11.88 -20.45
C LEU A 36 -5.53 -12.14 -19.04
N PRO A 37 -4.41 -11.51 -18.67
CA PRO A 37 -3.95 -11.55 -17.29
C PRO A 37 -4.97 -10.89 -16.35
N ALA A 38 -5.07 -11.37 -15.12
CA ALA A 38 -5.93 -10.77 -14.11
C ALA A 38 -5.45 -9.34 -13.78
N ALA A 39 -6.40 -8.42 -13.62
CA ALA A 39 -6.14 -7.03 -13.30
C ALA A 39 -7.14 -6.54 -12.24
N VAL A 40 -6.62 -5.96 -11.15
CA VAL A 40 -7.44 -5.53 -10.01
C VAL A 40 -7.14 -4.06 -9.68
N ASN A 41 -8.19 -3.25 -9.64
CA ASN A 41 -8.09 -1.87 -9.17
C ASN A 41 -8.05 -1.84 -7.65
N ASN A 42 -7.19 -1.00 -7.08
CA ASN A 42 -7.01 -0.88 -5.63
C ASN A 42 -6.97 0.59 -5.20
N SER A 43 -7.35 0.86 -3.96
CA SER A 43 -7.29 2.19 -3.37
C SER A 43 -6.60 2.10 -2.03
N TYR A 44 -5.64 2.99 -1.76
CA TYR A 44 -4.81 2.95 -0.56
C TYR A 44 -5.01 4.22 0.27
N ASN A 45 -5.20 4.02 1.57
CA ASN A 45 -5.16 5.10 2.55
C ASN A 45 -3.79 5.06 3.22
N ILE A 46 -3.04 6.15 3.06
CA ILE A 46 -1.69 6.29 3.62
C ILE A 46 -1.59 7.61 4.39
N CYS A 47 -0.51 7.77 5.13
CA CYS A 47 -0.24 8.97 5.91
C CYS A 47 0.80 9.83 5.19
N GLU A 48 0.72 11.15 5.39
CA GLU A 48 1.80 12.05 4.97
C GLU A 48 3.12 11.70 5.68
N ASN A 49 4.25 11.92 5.01
CA ASN A 49 5.56 11.56 5.55
C ASN A 49 6.09 12.57 6.58
N SER A 50 5.50 13.76 6.60
CA SER A 50 5.88 14.87 7.46
C SER A 50 4.64 15.72 7.72
N SER A 51 4.50 16.21 8.94
CA SER A 51 3.37 17.05 9.32
C SER A 51 3.15 18.20 8.33
N GLU A 52 1.92 18.35 7.88
CA GLU A 52 1.47 19.43 7.01
C GLU A 52 2.04 19.40 5.58
N SER A 53 2.69 18.31 5.13
CA SER A 53 3.13 18.22 3.73
C SER A 53 1.99 17.95 2.77
N GLY A 54 0.94 17.23 3.20
CA GLY A 54 -0.10 16.73 2.29
C GLY A 54 0.42 15.71 1.28
N GLU A 55 1.65 15.23 1.46
CA GLU A 55 2.36 14.35 0.54
C GLU A 55 2.95 13.13 1.26
N SER A 56 2.97 12.01 0.56
CA SER A 56 3.65 10.78 0.96
C SER A 56 4.53 10.27 -0.17
N THR A 57 5.34 9.26 0.13
CA THR A 57 6.25 8.63 -0.83
C THR A 57 5.97 7.14 -0.88
N VAL A 58 5.73 6.63 -2.08
CA VAL A 58 5.39 5.21 -2.30
C VAL A 58 6.37 4.54 -3.26
N ASN A 59 6.51 3.23 -3.09
CA ASN A 59 7.16 2.36 -4.06
C ASN A 59 6.07 1.56 -4.78
N LEU A 60 5.83 1.87 -6.05
CA LEU A 60 4.77 1.23 -6.83
C LEU A 60 4.97 -0.29 -6.99
N SER A 61 6.23 -0.76 -6.96
CA SER A 61 6.52 -2.19 -7.05
C SER A 61 6.01 -3.00 -5.87
N ASN A 62 5.75 -2.36 -4.72
CA ASN A 62 5.12 -3.03 -3.58
C ASN A 62 3.65 -3.41 -3.85
N TYR A 63 3.00 -2.78 -4.84
CA TYR A 63 1.59 -3.02 -5.18
C TYR A 63 1.41 -3.95 -6.39
N GLU A 64 2.49 -4.44 -6.99
CA GLU A 64 2.44 -5.29 -8.19
C GLU A 64 1.66 -6.60 -7.95
N ASN A 65 1.81 -7.19 -6.77
CA ASN A 65 1.07 -8.40 -6.39
C ASN A 65 -0.45 -8.13 -6.30
N ASP A 66 -0.84 -6.95 -5.81
CA ASP A 66 -2.25 -6.58 -5.62
C ASP A 66 -2.93 -6.32 -6.96
N VAL A 67 -2.29 -5.59 -7.88
CA VAL A 67 -2.87 -5.30 -9.20
C VAL A 67 -2.93 -6.53 -10.11
N THR A 68 -2.09 -7.53 -9.86
CA THR A 68 -2.05 -8.79 -10.63
C THR A 68 -2.87 -9.91 -10.00
N ALA A 69 -3.53 -9.67 -8.87
CA ALA A 69 -4.17 -10.71 -8.05
C ALA A 69 -3.23 -11.89 -7.72
N GLY A 70 -1.93 -11.61 -7.58
CA GLY A 70 -0.89 -12.60 -7.31
C GLY A 70 -0.50 -13.49 -8.48
N ALA A 71 -0.80 -13.10 -9.72
CA ALA A 71 -0.32 -13.84 -10.90
C ALA A 71 1.22 -13.79 -10.99
N SER A 72 1.84 -14.95 -11.27
CA SER A 72 3.31 -15.08 -11.27
C SER A 72 3.95 -15.03 -12.67
N ASP A 73 3.20 -15.29 -13.75
CA ASP A 73 3.69 -15.24 -15.15
C ASP A 73 3.27 -13.95 -15.86
N VAL A 74 3.46 -12.83 -15.17
CA VAL A 74 3.15 -11.50 -15.68
C VAL A 74 4.29 -10.54 -15.44
N SER A 75 4.34 -9.48 -16.22
CA SER A 75 5.17 -8.30 -15.99
C SER A 75 4.28 -7.08 -15.80
N VAL A 76 4.71 -6.14 -14.96
CA VAL A 76 3.98 -4.90 -14.67
C VAL A 76 4.81 -3.71 -15.10
N ALA A 77 4.20 -2.79 -15.85
CA ALA A 77 4.76 -1.48 -16.16
C ALA A 77 3.79 -0.40 -15.70
N TRP A 78 4.30 0.62 -15.01
CA TRP A 78 3.50 1.69 -14.42
C TRP A 78 3.46 2.94 -15.30
N TYR A 79 2.35 3.67 -15.24
CA TYR A 79 2.07 4.87 -16.02
C TYR A 79 1.35 5.92 -15.17
N ASN A 80 1.54 7.20 -15.50
CA ASN A 80 0.90 8.34 -14.83
C ASN A 80 -0.50 8.64 -15.36
N ASP A 81 -0.93 7.95 -16.41
CA ASP A 81 -2.17 8.24 -17.11
C ASP A 81 -2.86 6.97 -17.62
N ALA A 82 -4.18 7.04 -17.79
CA ALA A 82 -5.00 5.93 -18.23
C ALA A 82 -4.76 5.49 -19.69
N ALA A 83 -4.23 6.38 -20.53
CA ALA A 83 -3.91 6.08 -21.93
C ALA A 83 -2.57 5.35 -22.08
N LEU A 84 -1.79 5.26 -20.99
CA LEU A 84 -0.47 4.63 -20.93
C LEU A 84 0.57 5.35 -21.80
N ASP A 85 0.45 6.68 -21.90
CA ASP A 85 1.35 7.53 -22.69
C ASP A 85 2.59 7.98 -21.88
N TYR A 86 2.47 8.07 -20.56
CA TYR A 86 3.47 8.63 -19.65
C TYR A 86 4.03 7.56 -18.69
N PRO A 87 5.02 6.76 -19.11
CA PRO A 87 5.58 5.69 -18.29
C PRO A 87 6.30 6.20 -17.04
N VAL A 88 6.21 5.42 -15.97
CA VAL A 88 6.96 5.58 -14.72
C VAL A 88 8.17 4.65 -14.76
N PHE A 89 9.34 5.20 -15.09
CA PHE A 89 10.58 4.41 -15.22
C PHE A 89 11.21 4.03 -13.87
N THR A 90 10.90 4.76 -12.80
CA THR A 90 11.46 4.56 -11.46
C THR A 90 10.34 4.38 -10.43
N PRO A 91 9.69 3.21 -10.36
CA PRO A 91 8.52 3.00 -9.49
C PRO A 91 8.83 3.13 -8.00
N SER A 92 10.09 3.06 -7.59
CA SER A 92 10.49 2.93 -6.19
C SER A 92 10.36 4.19 -5.32
N ASN A 93 10.14 5.36 -5.92
CA ASN A 93 10.12 6.63 -5.19
C ASN A 93 9.19 7.63 -5.89
N GLN A 94 7.90 7.43 -5.72
CA GLN A 94 6.86 8.28 -6.30
C GLN A 94 6.25 9.15 -5.20
N SER A 95 6.21 10.47 -5.42
CA SER A 95 5.47 11.38 -4.54
C SER A 95 3.99 11.33 -4.89
N VAL A 96 3.14 11.21 -3.87
CA VAL A 96 1.69 11.15 -4.00
C VAL A 96 1.02 12.12 -3.05
N SER A 97 -0.09 12.67 -3.52
CA SER A 97 -1.03 13.45 -2.71
C SER A 97 -2.42 12.81 -2.82
N SER A 98 -3.38 13.28 -2.03
CA SER A 98 -4.73 12.74 -2.09
C SER A 98 -5.33 12.93 -3.49
N GLY A 99 -5.76 11.83 -4.11
CA GLY A 99 -6.27 11.79 -5.48
C GLY A 99 -5.21 11.47 -6.54
N SER A 100 -3.94 11.25 -6.17
CA SER A 100 -2.94 10.70 -7.10
C SER A 100 -3.35 9.31 -7.58
N GLU A 101 -3.18 9.07 -8.89
CA GLU A 101 -3.53 7.82 -9.56
C GLU A 101 -2.32 7.28 -10.34
N TYR A 102 -2.18 5.96 -10.39
CA TYR A 102 -1.24 5.27 -11.27
C TYR A 102 -1.92 4.12 -11.98
N TYR A 103 -1.46 3.84 -13.19
CA TYR A 103 -2.03 2.84 -14.07
C TYR A 103 -0.98 1.76 -14.35
N ALA A 104 -1.32 0.52 -14.06
CA ALA A 104 -0.49 -0.65 -14.33
C ALA A 104 -0.91 -1.27 -15.66
N LYS A 105 0.05 -1.40 -16.58
CA LYS A 105 -0.06 -2.32 -17.72
C LYS A 105 0.52 -3.67 -17.31
N ILE A 106 -0.31 -4.70 -17.38
CA ILE A 106 0.01 -6.08 -16.97
C ILE A 106 0.10 -6.91 -18.24
N SER A 107 1.27 -7.49 -18.52
CA SER A 107 1.51 -8.30 -19.71
C SER A 107 1.77 -9.75 -19.29
N ASN A 108 1.00 -10.70 -19.83
CA ASN A 108 1.27 -12.12 -19.65
C ASN A 108 2.50 -12.52 -20.47
N ASN A 109 3.54 -13.06 -19.84
CA ASN A 109 4.84 -13.25 -20.50
C ASN A 109 4.82 -14.38 -21.53
N SER A 110 3.94 -15.37 -21.35
CA SER A 110 3.80 -16.51 -22.27
C SER A 110 2.96 -16.20 -23.51
N THR A 111 1.94 -15.36 -23.37
CA THR A 111 0.92 -15.13 -24.42
C THR A 111 1.00 -13.75 -25.05
N GLY A 112 1.65 -12.78 -24.38
CA GLY A 112 1.67 -11.38 -24.78
C GLY A 112 0.34 -10.65 -24.59
N CYS A 113 -0.68 -11.29 -24.02
CA CYS A 113 -1.95 -10.65 -23.70
C CYS A 113 -1.75 -9.59 -22.61
N GLU A 114 -2.39 -8.44 -22.79
CA GLU A 114 -2.23 -7.30 -21.88
C GLU A 114 -3.56 -6.94 -21.21
N SER A 115 -3.50 -6.43 -19.99
CA SER A 115 -4.62 -5.84 -19.27
C SER A 115 -4.15 -4.66 -18.44
N THR A 116 -5.10 -3.86 -17.95
CA THR A 116 -4.79 -2.66 -17.19
C THR A 116 -5.50 -2.65 -15.85
N ALA A 117 -4.82 -2.12 -14.84
CA ALA A 117 -5.35 -1.85 -13.52
C ALA A 117 -5.03 -0.40 -13.13
N ARG A 118 -5.82 0.16 -12.23
CA ARG A 118 -5.62 1.49 -11.63
C ARG A 118 -5.43 1.35 -10.14
N ILE A 119 -4.47 2.07 -9.60
CA ILE A 119 -4.39 2.34 -8.16
C ILE A 119 -4.56 3.83 -7.88
N ASP A 120 -5.16 4.14 -6.74
CA ASP A 120 -5.27 5.51 -6.23
C ASP A 120 -4.90 5.63 -4.77
N PHE A 121 -4.51 6.84 -4.38
CA PHE A 121 -4.04 7.16 -3.04
C PHE A 121 -4.90 8.25 -2.40
N THR A 122 -5.30 8.00 -1.16
CA THR A 122 -5.77 9.02 -0.22
C THR A 122 -4.68 9.25 0.82
N VAL A 123 -4.14 10.47 0.87
CA VAL A 123 -3.10 10.86 1.83
C VAL A 123 -3.76 11.60 2.98
N ASN A 124 -3.69 11.02 4.17
CA ASN A 124 -4.22 11.58 5.40
C ASN A 124 -3.13 12.38 6.13
N SER A 125 -3.51 13.52 6.68
CA SER A 125 -2.61 14.32 7.51
C SER A 125 -2.22 13.59 8.80
N LEU A 126 -1.01 13.84 9.29
CA LEU A 126 -0.62 13.36 10.61
C LEU A 126 -1.39 14.13 11.68
N PRO A 127 -1.83 13.48 12.76
CA PRO A 127 -2.29 14.21 13.92
C PRO A 127 -1.15 15.03 14.52
N SER A 128 -1.47 16.13 15.20
CA SER A 128 -0.48 16.91 15.94
C SER A 128 0.23 16.05 16.99
N ALA A 129 1.47 16.38 17.36
CA ALA A 129 2.11 15.68 18.48
C ALA A 129 1.33 15.93 19.81
N PRO A 130 1.28 14.94 20.73
CA PRO A 130 0.77 15.15 22.07
C PRO A 130 1.51 16.29 22.78
N THR A 131 0.78 17.16 23.47
CA THR A 131 1.40 18.22 24.27
C THR A 131 1.40 17.83 25.74
N THR A 132 2.54 17.99 26.41
CA THR A 132 2.66 17.80 27.85
C THR A 132 1.92 18.91 28.58
N SER A 133 1.00 18.53 29.47
CA SER A 133 0.27 19.47 30.33
C SER A 133 0.87 19.57 31.73
N THR A 134 1.81 18.68 32.07
CA THR A 134 2.49 18.64 33.37
C THR A 134 3.95 19.05 33.23
N ALA A 135 4.35 20.10 33.95
CA ALA A 135 5.76 20.41 34.17
C ALA A 135 6.21 19.79 35.49
N TYR A 136 7.32 19.05 35.47
CA TYR A 136 7.93 18.51 36.67
C TYR A 136 9.11 19.36 37.10
N ASN A 137 9.19 19.62 38.41
CA ASN A 137 10.44 20.00 39.03
C ASN A 137 11.39 18.80 39.05
N PRO A 138 12.71 19.00 39.00
CA PRO A 138 13.66 17.91 39.13
C PRO A 138 13.46 17.20 40.48
N PHE A 139 13.44 15.87 40.44
CA PHE A 139 13.37 15.02 41.63
C PHE A 139 14.76 14.86 42.25
N CYS A 140 14.82 14.70 43.57
CA CYS A 140 16.02 14.26 44.27
C CYS A 140 16.15 12.73 44.22
N VAL A 141 17.38 12.24 44.31
CA VAL A 141 17.63 10.79 44.36
C VAL A 141 16.99 10.22 45.63
N GLY A 142 16.12 9.22 45.47
CA GLY A 142 15.39 8.57 46.56
C GLY A 142 14.05 9.21 46.94
N ASP A 143 13.60 10.25 46.24
CA ASP A 143 12.22 10.77 46.41
C ASP A 143 11.19 9.69 46.08
N ASP A 144 10.10 9.62 46.86
CA ASP A 144 8.96 8.73 46.56
C ASP A 144 8.19 9.26 45.34
N ASP A 145 8.29 8.54 44.23
CA ASP A 145 7.70 8.87 42.94
C ASP A 145 6.51 7.97 42.55
N SER A 146 6.06 7.12 43.49
CA SER A 146 5.08 6.06 43.23
C SER A 146 3.69 6.57 42.83
N SER A 147 3.36 7.81 43.18
CA SER A 147 2.07 8.46 42.87
C SER A 147 2.14 9.46 41.71
N ASN A 148 3.32 9.64 41.10
CA ASN A 148 3.53 10.63 40.05
C ASN A 148 3.17 10.08 38.66
N SER A 149 2.50 10.90 37.85
CA SER A 149 2.07 10.56 36.49
C SER A 149 2.20 11.74 35.52
N ILE A 150 2.83 11.53 34.36
CA ILE A 150 2.89 12.55 33.32
C ILE A 150 1.51 12.69 32.69
N SER A 151 1.03 13.90 32.46
CA SER A 151 -0.20 14.12 31.68
C SER A 151 0.09 14.76 30.31
N VAL A 152 -0.52 14.20 29.26
CA VAL A 152 -0.48 14.73 27.89
C VAL A 152 -1.90 14.85 27.33
N SER A 153 -2.09 15.81 26.42
CA SER A 153 -3.32 15.91 25.62
C SER A 153 -3.25 15.01 24.38
N GLY A 154 -4.42 14.57 23.90
CA GLY A 154 -4.57 13.71 22.73
C GLY A 154 -5.53 12.54 22.98
N THR A 155 -5.75 11.68 22.00
CA THR A 155 -6.79 10.63 22.07
C THR A 155 -6.21 9.22 22.25
N THR A 156 -5.27 8.82 21.40
CA THR A 156 -4.71 7.46 21.37
C THR A 156 -3.21 7.50 21.63
N ILE A 157 -2.82 7.75 22.88
CA ILE A 157 -1.42 8.00 23.23
C ILE A 157 -0.64 6.70 23.36
N LYS A 158 0.54 6.65 22.71
CA LYS A 158 1.59 5.65 22.92
C LYS A 158 2.83 6.33 23.48
N TRP A 159 3.55 5.62 24.35
CA TRP A 159 4.78 6.11 24.97
C TRP A 159 5.96 5.21 24.65
N TYR A 160 7.10 5.81 24.32
CA TYR A 160 8.32 5.11 23.92
C TYR A 160 9.52 5.52 24.77
N SER A 161 10.42 4.55 24.98
CA SER A 161 11.69 4.78 25.69
C SER A 161 12.82 5.30 24.81
N ASP A 162 12.65 5.28 23.50
CA ASP A 162 13.64 5.66 22.50
C ASP A 162 13.07 6.60 21.43
N ASP A 163 13.96 7.42 20.87
CA ASP A 163 13.68 8.43 19.85
C ASP A 163 13.20 7.82 18.52
N ALA A 164 13.60 6.57 18.26
CA ALA A 164 13.21 5.83 17.06
C ALA A 164 11.81 5.18 17.19
N LEU A 165 11.10 5.41 18.31
CA LEU A 165 9.75 4.92 18.57
C LEU A 165 9.63 3.38 18.43
N SER A 166 10.70 2.65 18.76
CA SER A 166 10.78 1.20 18.56
C SER A 166 10.34 0.40 19.79
N THR A 167 10.50 0.96 20.99
CA THR A 167 10.19 0.30 22.26
C THR A 167 9.06 1.03 22.97
N GLN A 168 7.83 0.56 22.74
CA GLN A 168 6.66 1.06 23.44
C GLN A 168 6.68 0.59 24.91
N VAL A 169 6.57 1.52 25.85
CA VAL A 169 6.60 1.25 27.30
C VAL A 169 5.25 1.48 27.99
N ALA A 170 4.39 2.35 27.45
CA ALA A 170 3.07 2.61 28.02
C ALA A 170 2.05 3.11 26.97
N THR A 171 0.80 3.23 27.41
CA THR A 171 -0.30 3.86 26.67
C THR A 171 -1.11 4.78 27.58
N GLY A 172 -1.92 5.65 26.97
CA GLY A 172 -2.86 6.52 27.66
C GLY A 172 -2.30 7.91 27.99
N ASN A 173 -3.21 8.82 28.34
CA ASN A 173 -2.92 10.23 28.58
C ASN A 173 -2.17 10.52 29.88
N SER A 174 -2.25 9.60 30.85
CA SER A 174 -1.71 9.79 32.20
C SER A 174 -0.93 8.59 32.73
N PRO A 175 0.17 8.15 32.07
CA PRO A 175 0.98 7.04 32.58
C PRO A 175 1.71 7.42 33.87
N SER A 176 1.88 6.44 34.77
CA SER A 176 2.73 6.61 35.96
C SER A 176 4.21 6.65 35.56
N LEU A 177 5.06 7.30 36.37
CA LEU A 177 6.51 7.30 36.14
C LEU A 177 7.08 5.87 36.10
N ALA A 178 6.59 4.99 36.97
CA ALA A 178 6.97 3.58 36.98
C ALA A 178 6.59 2.86 35.67
N SER A 179 5.41 3.11 35.09
CA SER A 179 5.02 2.52 33.80
C SER A 179 5.88 3.00 32.63
N LEU A 180 6.46 4.19 32.76
CA LEU A 180 7.45 4.71 31.82
C LEU A 180 8.86 4.17 32.11
N GLY A 181 9.07 3.34 33.13
CA GLY A 181 10.40 2.89 33.55
C GLY A 181 11.31 4.04 34.01
N ILE A 182 10.72 5.08 34.59
CA ILE A 182 11.43 6.18 35.24
C ILE A 182 11.49 5.85 36.74
N SER A 183 12.65 6.06 37.36
CA SER A 183 12.82 5.90 38.81
C SER A 183 13.76 6.97 39.36
N THR A 184 13.51 7.42 40.58
CA THR A 184 14.39 8.33 41.35
C THR A 184 15.57 7.62 42.03
N GLY A 185 15.76 6.30 41.82
CA GLY A 185 16.79 5.51 42.51
C GLY A 185 18.24 5.84 42.13
N SER A 186 18.46 6.64 41.08
CA SER A 186 19.79 7.10 40.65
C SER A 186 19.69 8.44 39.92
N SER A 187 20.74 9.24 39.99
CA SER A 187 20.81 10.51 39.27
C SER A 187 20.91 10.27 37.75
N GLY A 188 20.07 10.92 36.96
CA GLY A 188 20.12 10.85 35.52
C GLY A 188 18.98 11.62 34.86
N THR A 189 19.07 11.76 33.54
CA THR A 189 17.99 12.33 32.71
C THR A 189 17.27 11.20 32.00
N PHE A 190 15.98 11.06 32.27
CA PHE A 190 15.12 10.13 31.55
C PHE A 190 14.38 10.88 30.45
N LYS A 191 14.56 10.46 29.20
CA LYS A 191 13.77 10.97 28.06
C LYS A 191 12.71 9.96 27.67
N ARG A 192 11.50 10.43 27.40
CA ARG A 192 10.38 9.63 26.89
C ARG A 192 9.72 10.40 25.77
N TYR A 193 9.18 9.65 24.83
CA TYR A 193 8.55 10.15 23.62
C TYR A 193 7.09 9.71 23.63
N ALA A 194 6.19 10.58 23.21
CA ALA A 194 4.77 10.29 23.15
C ALA A 194 4.25 10.65 21.77
N THR A 195 3.51 9.74 21.16
CA THR A 195 2.80 9.96 19.91
C THR A 195 1.31 9.78 20.13
N GLN A 196 0.50 10.26 19.18
CA GLN A 196 -0.91 9.90 19.10
C GLN A 196 -1.29 9.34 17.75
N THR A 197 -2.25 8.43 17.74
CA THR A 197 -2.84 7.89 16.51
C THR A 197 -4.26 8.44 16.30
N ASP A 198 -4.56 8.86 15.07
CA ASP A 198 -5.89 9.34 14.68
C ASP A 198 -6.82 8.21 14.18
N GLY A 199 -8.01 8.59 13.69
CA GLY A 199 -8.99 7.63 13.15
C GLY A 199 -8.57 6.98 11.82
N ASN A 200 -7.57 7.54 11.14
CA ASN A 200 -7.01 7.01 9.90
C ASN A 200 -5.77 6.13 10.15
N SER A 201 -5.47 5.83 11.42
CA SER A 201 -4.29 5.08 11.84
C SER A 201 -2.97 5.80 11.57
N CYS A 202 -3.00 7.11 11.33
CA CYS A 202 -1.80 7.94 11.20
C CYS A 202 -1.27 8.29 12.59
N GLU A 203 0.01 8.01 12.81
CA GLU A 203 0.71 8.27 14.06
C GLU A 203 1.47 9.60 13.93
N SER A 204 1.29 10.49 14.91
CA SER A 204 2.00 11.78 14.96
C SER A 204 3.51 11.58 14.97
N PRO A 205 4.29 12.61 14.59
CA PRO A 205 5.71 12.66 14.91
C PRO A 205 5.99 12.53 16.42
#